data_AF-A0A7C6ZW82-F1
#
_entry.id   AF-A0A7C6ZW82-F1
#
_cell.length_a   1.000
_cell.length_b   1.000
_cell.length_c   1.000
_cell.angle_alpha   90.00
_cell.angle_beta   90.00
_cell.angle_gamma   90.00
#
_symmetry.space_group_name_H-M   'P 1'
#
loop_
_entity.id
_entity.type
_entity.pdbx_description
1 polymer ?
#
loop_
_entity_poly.entity_id
_entity_poly.type
_entity_poly.pdbx_seq_one_letter_code
_entity_poly.pdbx_strand_id
1 'polypeptide(L)' 'MSATTIATLTCINCQRDEGEIPLTQWRMAGQRFWICPDCLPFLIHRRAEVMPRWHLPVAAAAKGENHAEG' A
#
# COMPACT_ATOMS: atom_id res chain seq x y z
N MET A 1 -13.80 -15.40 -21.90
CA MET A 1 -14.12 -14.76 -20.62
C MET A 1 -12.79 -14.47 -19.94
N SER A 2 -12.29 -13.25 -20.01
CA SER A 2 -11.01 -12.88 -19.38
C SER A 2 -11.27 -12.55 -17.92
N ALA A 3 -10.71 -13.33 -17.01
CA ALA A 3 -10.77 -13.04 -15.58
C ALA A 3 -9.83 -11.87 -15.28
N THR A 4 -10.39 -10.71 -14.99
CA THR A 4 -9.62 -9.57 -14.46
C THR A 4 -9.30 -9.87 -13.00
N THR A 5 -8.04 -10.20 -12.70
CA THR A 5 -7.58 -10.30 -11.31
C THR A 5 -7.48 -8.88 -10.75
N ILE A 6 -8.37 -8.53 -9.82
CA ILE A 6 -8.26 -7.30 -9.04
C ILE A 6 -7.14 -7.50 -8.02
N ALA A 7 -6.12 -6.65 -8.07
CA ALA A 7 -5.04 -6.68 -7.08
C ALA A 7 -5.53 -6.06 -5.77
N THR A 8 -5.65 -6.86 -4.72
CA THR A 8 -6.04 -6.39 -3.39
C THR A 8 -4.92 -5.57 -2.75
N LEU A 9 -5.27 -4.39 -2.25
CA LEU A 9 -4.34 -3.52 -1.53
C LEU A 9 -4.23 -3.98 -0.07
N THR A 10 -3.01 -4.16 0.43
CA THR A 10 -2.77 -4.63 1.80
C THR A 10 -1.77 -3.77 2.55
N CYS A 11 -1.94 -3.66 3.87
CA CYS A 11 -0.99 -2.97 4.74
C CYS A 11 0.38 -3.65 4.71
N ILE A 12 1.45 -2.90 4.41
CA ILE A 12 2.82 -3.40 4.32
C ILE A 12 3.30 -4.10 5.60
N ASN A 13 2.74 -3.73 6.75
CA ASN A 13 3.14 -4.28 8.04
C ASN A 13 2.27 -5.45 8.51
N CYS A 14 0.94 -5.31 8.49
CA CYS A 14 0.03 -6.31 9.07
C CYS A 14 -0.80 -7.11 8.05
N GLN A 15 -0.64 -6.84 6.75
CA GLN A 15 -1.30 -7.55 5.64
C GLN A 15 -2.83 -7.48 5.59
N ARG A 16 -3.49 -6.81 6.52
CA ARG A 16 -4.92 -6.49 6.43
C ARG A 16 -5.23 -5.68 5.17
N ASP A 17 -6.35 -5.99 4.54
CA ASP A 17 -6.81 -5.30 3.34
C ASP A 17 -7.73 -4.11 3.64
N GLU A 18 -8.13 -3.40 2.60
CA GLU A 18 -9.00 -2.21 2.68
C GLU A 18 -10.45 -2.51 3.09
N GLY A 19 -10.89 -3.77 3.02
CA GLY A 19 -12.18 -4.22 3.54
C GLY A 19 -12.16 -4.40 5.06
N GLU A 20 -11.00 -4.69 5.65
CA GLU A 20 -10.81 -4.84 7.09
C GLU A 20 -10.48 -3.52 7.80
N ILE A 21 -9.66 -2.66 7.18
CA ILE A 21 -9.18 -1.41 7.80
C ILE A 21 -8.80 -0.38 6.71
N PRO A 22 -9.07 0.93 6.90
CA PRO A 22 -8.64 1.93 5.92
C PRO A 22 -7.13 1.90 5.71
N LEU A 23 -6.72 2.00 4.45
CA LEU A 23 -5.32 2.06 4.04
C LEU A 23 -5.00 3.46 3.48
N THR A 24 -3.83 3.98 3.83
CA THR A 24 -3.30 5.24 3.27
C THR A 24 -2.15 4.96 2.32
N GLN A 25 -2.11 5.65 1.18
CA GLN A 25 -1.03 5.50 0.19
C GLN A 25 0.16 6.37 0.57
N TRP A 26 1.35 5.79 0.56
CA TRP A 26 2.60 6.52 0.78
C TRP A 26 3.55 6.30 -0.40
N ARG A 27 4.42 7.28 -0.64
CA ARG A 27 5.44 7.24 -1.70
C ARG A 27 6.82 7.42 -1.12
N MET A 28 7.76 6.56 -1.49
CA MET A 28 9.17 6.69 -1.09
C MET A 28 10.08 6.13 -2.17
N ALA A 29 11.10 6.89 -2.60
CA ALA A 29 12.08 6.48 -3.61
C ALA A 29 11.45 5.90 -4.89
N GLY A 30 10.35 6.50 -5.37
CA GLY A 30 9.62 6.03 -6.56
C GLY A 30 8.67 4.85 -6.30
N GLN A 31 8.70 4.24 -5.11
CA GLN A 31 7.82 3.14 -4.72
C GLN A 31 6.55 3.64 -4.06
N ARG A 32 5.46 2.87 -4.21
CA ARG A 32 4.19 3.07 -3.51
C ARG A 32 3.97 1.92 -2.54
N PHE A 33 3.47 2.23 -1.35
CA PHE A 33 3.04 1.23 -0.39
C PHE A 33 1.83 1.72 0.39
N TRP A 34 1.13 0.77 1.02
CA TRP A 34 -0.08 1.02 1.79
C TRP A 34 0.18 0.74 3.26
N ILE A 35 -0.34 1.59 4.14
CA ILE A 35 -0.22 1.43 5.60
C ILE A 35 -1.54 1.80 6.28
N CYS A 36 -1.94 1.00 7.25
CA CYS A 36 -3.14 1.24 8.04
C CYS A 36 -2.86 2.14 9.27
N PRO A 37 -3.89 2.80 9.84
CA PRO A 37 -3.76 3.63 11.04
C PRO A 37 -3.12 2.93 12.23
N ASP A 38 -3.40 1.65 12.46
CA ASP A 38 -2.83 0.90 13.60
C ASP A 38 -1.31 0.69 13.46
N CYS A 39 -0.81 0.59 12.23
CA CYS A 39 0.61 0.36 11.95
C CYS A 39 1.39 1.67 11.76
N LEU A 40 0.70 2.78 11.49
CA LEU A 40 1.32 4.08 11.27
C LEU A 40 2.15 4.58 12.48
N PRO A 41 1.72 4.42 13.75
CA PRO A 41 2.52 4.80 14.92
C PRO A 41 3.90 4.12 14.96
N PHE A 42 4.01 2.86 14.53
CA PHE A 42 5.29 2.16 14.47
C PHE A 42 6.23 2.80 13.46
N LEU A 43 5.71 3.23 12.31
CA LEU A 43 6.49 3.98 11.32
C LEU A 43 7.00 5.30 11.90
N ILE A 44 6.15 6.04 12.60
CA ILE A 44 6.49 7.37 13.13
C ILE A 44 7.51 7.27 14.27
N HIS A 45 7.33 6.33 15.20
CA HIS A 45 8.16 6.24 16.41
C HIS A 45 9.40 5.34 16.25
N ARG A 46 9.35 4.35 15.34
CA ARG A 46 10.40 3.32 15.20
C ARG A 46 10.83 3.10 13.75
N ARG A 47 10.83 4.17 12.95
CA ARG A 47 11.17 4.17 11.52
C ARG A 47 12.41 3.33 11.18
N ALA A 48 13.52 3.55 11.90
CA ALA A 48 14.80 2.89 11.64
C ALA A 48 14.76 1.38 11.88
N GLU A 49 13.84 0.90 12.72
CA GLU A 49 13.68 -0.50 13.10
C GLU A 49 12.75 -1.23 12.12
N VAL A 50 11.69 -0.56 11.64
CA VAL A 50 10.66 -1.19 10.79
C VAL A 50 10.96 -1.09 9.30
N MET A 51 11.50 0.02 8.81
CA MET A 51 11.75 0.23 7.38
C MET A 51 12.66 -0.83 6.74
N PRO A 52 13.75 -1.30 7.39
CA PRO A 52 14.57 -2.36 6.83
C PRO A 52 13.85 -3.70 6.66
N ARG A 53 12.75 -3.92 7.41
CA ARG A 53 11.95 -5.16 7.36
C ARG A 53 10.85 -5.10 6.32
N TRP A 54 10.40 -3.89 6.00
CA TRP A 54 9.36 -3.65 5.01
C TRP A 54 9.95 -3.70 3.60
N HIS A 55 9.76 -4.84 2.95
CA HIS A 55 10.10 -5.01 1.54
C HIS A 55 9.11 -4.19 0.72
N LEU A 56 9.54 -3.00 0.29
CA LEU A 56 8.73 -2.18 -0.60
C LEU A 56 8.61 -2.92 -1.92
N PRO A 57 7.38 -3.24 -2.36
CA PRO A 57 7.20 -3.84 -3.67
C PRO A 57 7.76 -2.88 -4.71
N VAL A 58 8.62 -3.40 -5.60
CA VAL A 58 8.98 -2.68 -6.82
C VAL A 58 7.68 -2.47 -7.57
N ALA A 59 7.29 -1.21 -7.77
CA ALA A 59 5.98 -0.82 -8.27
C ALA A 59 5.60 -1.68 -9.49
N ALA A 60 4.68 -2.62 -9.30
CA ALA A 60 3.81 -3.04 -10.37
C ALA A 60 3.05 -1.76 -10.74
N ALA A 61 3.39 -1.20 -11.90
CA ALA A 61 2.77 0.00 -12.42
C ALA A 61 1.25 -0.19 -12.38
N ALA A 62 0.58 0.41 -11.39
CA ALA A 62 -0.85 0.63 -11.43
C ALA A 62 -1.07 1.53 -12.65
N LYS A 63 -1.33 0.90 -13.80
CA LYS A 63 -1.79 1.59 -15.01
C LYS A 63 -3.04 2.35 -14.59
N GLY A 64 -2.96 3.67 -14.70
CA GLY A 64 -4.07 4.54 -14.35
C GLY A 64 -5.28 4.22 -15.21
N GLU A 65 -6.42 4.09 -14.57
CA GLU A 65 -7.71 4.29 -15.21
C GLU A 65 -8.22 5.65 -14.73
N ASN A 66 -8.01 6.65 -15.59
CA ASN A 66 -8.69 7.92 -15.50
C ASN A 66 -10.15 7.65 -15.89
N HIS A 67 -11.07 7.72 -14.92
CA HIS A 67 -12.48 7.97 -15.23
C HIS A 67 -12.76 9.42 -14.87
N ALA A 68 -12.63 10.30 -15.87
CA ALA A 68 -13.19 11.64 -15.83
C ALA A 68 -14.67 11.51 -16.23
N GLU A 69 -15.57 11.85 -15.31
CA GLU A 69 -16.96 12.16 -15.63
C GLU A 69 -17.01 13.53 -16.34
N GLY A 70 -17.70 13.58 -17.47
CA GLY A 70 -17.92 14.79 -18.28
C GLY A 70 -18.53 14.48 -19.63
#